data_AF-A0A1F3PQG3-F1
#
_entry.id   AF-A0A1F3PQG3-F1
#
_cell.length_a   1.000
_cell.length_b   1.000
_cell.length_c   1.000
_cell.angle_alpha   90.00
_cell.angle_beta   90.00
_cell.angle_gamma   90.00
#
_symmetry.space_group_name_H-M   'P 1'
#
loop_
_entity.id
_entity.type
_entity.pdbx_description
1 polymer ?
#
loop_
_entity_poly.entity_id
_entity_poly.type
_entity_poly.pdbx_seq_one_letter_code
_entity_poly.pdbx_strand_id
1 'polypeptide(L)'
;MQETKFIEQNKQKWSDFEKILQDKKKDPDKLSELFIEVTDDLSYSRTFYPNRSVSVYLNNIAQKIFPEIYKSKKISTGRFVTFWKDEVPSMIWYTRKQFILAFSIFVISMLVGIVSSANDPSFPSVILGQDYISMTDRNIEMGDPMAIYKSRNEGDMFLGITYNNLMVAFYTFVMGVLFSVGSAAFLIFNGIMVGTFQYYFLQKGLFVDSFLTIWQHGTIEISCIIIAGAAGITLGQGLVFPGSYSRGQSFQMSARRGIVIMLGIAPLIILAGFIESFITRHTGVPDAVRLTSILLSLLFILFYFVWLPWHKYRSGSLVPVKTAKLQPENLIVPSVNTVQSNGELFIDTFNVFKKNFGKLISVAVLTSIIYVLFIRYYLPEGYTYNFKVSDNNGGLKFLFSSLPYLKNYFLYNDYNSLMWINTTVMFVLTFGVLFYIKKLTESGSYKVKVKFSELVIFALMSILNILPVLVLIALALIKSNILVWILFLFFLPLVSLLFFIVVKERVMIFTTFKKMNGLIAGNFSRVLGLYGVIFLLGFGYFMIVCSPMISFLFDFLMQNITLDPEMFHMAFVLFTTFFIVIGFVLIYAFLMAGAGLLYYTLVEINFSPALMESIRNIGEKKKNGKK
;
A
#
# COMPACT_ATOMS: atom_id res chain seq x y z
N MET A 1 -51.03 -24.44 -4.34
CA MET A 1 -51.55 -23.71 -5.51
C MET A 1 -51.56 -24.66 -6.71
N GLN A 2 -52.55 -24.61 -7.60
CA GLN A 2 -52.53 -25.38 -8.84
C GLN A 2 -51.60 -24.71 -9.87
N GLU A 3 -50.94 -25.49 -10.72
CA GLU A 3 -49.97 -25.01 -11.73
C GLU A 3 -50.54 -23.89 -12.62
N THR A 4 -51.77 -24.07 -13.10
CA THR A 4 -52.48 -23.09 -13.94
C THR A 4 -52.61 -21.73 -13.25
N LYS A 5 -52.96 -21.73 -11.95
CA LYS A 5 -53.09 -20.50 -11.16
C LYS A 5 -51.73 -19.84 -10.89
N PHE A 6 -50.69 -20.64 -10.70
CA PHE A 6 -49.31 -20.14 -10.57
C PHE A 6 -48.82 -19.49 -11.88
N ILE A 7 -49.13 -20.09 -13.03
CA ILE A 7 -48.81 -19.54 -14.34
C ILE A 7 -49.59 -18.25 -14.57
N GLU A 8 -50.91 -18.23 -14.35
CA GLU A 8 -51.73 -17.02 -14.53
C GLU A 8 -51.24 -15.84 -13.69
N GLN A 9 -50.83 -16.10 -12.45
CA GLN A 9 -50.35 -15.05 -11.55
C GLN A 9 -49.01 -14.43 -12.01
N ASN A 10 -48.12 -15.23 -12.62
CA ASN A 10 -46.76 -14.80 -12.94
C ASN A 10 -46.49 -14.57 -14.44
N LYS A 11 -47.42 -14.94 -15.33
CA LYS A 11 -47.25 -14.86 -16.79
C LYS A 11 -46.92 -13.44 -17.27
N GLN A 12 -47.61 -12.43 -16.73
CA GLN A 12 -47.37 -11.03 -17.11
C GLN A 12 -45.94 -10.60 -16.73
N LYS A 13 -45.53 -10.95 -15.51
CA LYS A 13 -44.19 -10.69 -14.98
C LYS A 13 -43.11 -11.33 -15.86
N TRP A 14 -43.26 -12.61 -16.20
CA TRP A 14 -42.31 -13.31 -17.06
C TRP A 14 -42.26 -12.75 -18.48
N SER A 15 -43.39 -12.29 -19.03
CA SER A 15 -43.42 -11.63 -20.34
C SER A 15 -42.65 -10.31 -20.33
N ASP A 16 -42.76 -9.52 -19.26
CA ASP A 16 -42.03 -8.26 -19.12
C ASP A 16 -40.52 -8.50 -18.92
N PHE A 17 -40.15 -9.60 -18.28
CA PHE A 17 -38.75 -10.04 -18.16
C PHE A 17 -38.13 -10.40 -19.53
N GLU A 18 -38.89 -11.08 -20.39
CA GLU A 18 -38.45 -11.39 -21.75
C GLU A 18 -38.28 -10.12 -22.61
N LYS A 19 -39.13 -9.11 -22.45
CA LYS A 19 -38.97 -7.81 -23.14
C LYS A 19 -37.68 -7.12 -22.73
N ILE A 20 -37.37 -7.10 -21.43
CA ILE A 20 -36.12 -6.51 -20.90
C ILE A 20 -34.88 -7.24 -21.46
N LEU A 21 -34.96 -8.57 -21.61
CA LEU A 21 -33.89 -9.37 -22.21
C LEU A 21 -33.65 -9.06 -23.69
N GLN A 22 -34.68 -8.61 -24.41
CA GLN A 22 -34.58 -8.22 -25.83
C GLN A 22 -34.06 -6.79 -26.03
N ASP A 23 -34.03 -5.96 -24.99
CA ASP A 23 -33.59 -4.57 -25.10
C ASP A 23 -32.06 -4.47 -25.33
N LYS A 24 -31.63 -3.51 -26.15
CA LYS A 24 -30.22 -3.26 -26.48
C LYS A 24 -29.46 -2.63 -25.30
N LYS A 25 -30.16 -1.88 -24.44
CA LYS A 25 -29.60 -1.28 -23.21
C LYS A 25 -30.24 -1.93 -21.99
N LYS A 26 -29.51 -2.85 -21.37
CA LYS A 26 -29.99 -3.57 -20.18
C LYS A 26 -29.42 -2.92 -18.92
N ASP A 27 -30.30 -2.62 -17.97
CA ASP A 27 -29.93 -2.12 -16.66
C ASP A 27 -29.44 -3.29 -15.76
N PRO A 28 -28.17 -3.29 -15.29
CA PRO A 28 -27.62 -4.39 -14.50
C PRO A 28 -28.33 -4.64 -13.16
N ASP A 29 -28.84 -3.57 -12.53
CA ASP A 29 -29.51 -3.69 -11.23
C ASP A 29 -30.88 -4.36 -11.43
N LYS A 30 -31.61 -3.96 -12.48
CA LYS A 30 -32.86 -4.63 -12.89
C LYS A 30 -32.66 -6.06 -13.34
N LEU A 31 -31.59 -6.38 -14.06
CA LEU A 31 -31.27 -7.77 -14.45
C LEU A 31 -31.01 -8.66 -13.23
N SER A 32 -30.36 -8.12 -12.19
CA SER A 32 -30.09 -8.84 -10.95
C SER A 32 -31.38 -9.13 -10.16
N GLU A 33 -32.28 -8.16 -10.08
CA GLU A 33 -33.61 -8.33 -9.50
C GLU A 33 -34.45 -9.36 -10.28
N LEU A 34 -34.45 -9.27 -11.62
CA LEU A 34 -35.06 -10.25 -12.52
C LEU A 34 -34.59 -11.68 -12.22
N PHE A 35 -33.28 -11.84 -12.06
CA PHE A 35 -32.69 -13.15 -11.86
C PHE A 35 -33.07 -13.75 -10.51
N ILE A 36 -33.10 -12.95 -9.45
CA ILE A 36 -33.56 -13.40 -8.13
C ILE A 36 -35.01 -13.90 -8.25
N GLU A 37 -35.90 -13.09 -8.83
CA GLU A 37 -37.31 -13.45 -8.96
C GLU A 37 -37.55 -14.70 -9.83
N VAL A 38 -36.88 -14.81 -10.99
CA VAL A 38 -37.01 -15.99 -11.85
C VAL A 38 -36.45 -17.23 -11.17
N THR A 39 -35.39 -17.10 -10.37
CA THR A 39 -34.78 -18.23 -9.66
C THR A 39 -35.66 -18.67 -8.48
N ASP A 40 -36.36 -17.74 -7.84
CA ASP A 40 -37.36 -18.03 -6.79
C ASP A 40 -38.58 -18.75 -7.38
N ASP A 41 -39.13 -18.24 -8.49
CA ASP A 41 -40.23 -18.89 -9.23
C ASP A 41 -39.82 -20.28 -9.75
N LEU A 42 -38.59 -20.42 -10.25
CA LEU A 42 -38.03 -21.69 -10.69
C LEU A 42 -37.87 -22.68 -9.53
N SER A 43 -37.44 -22.21 -8.37
CA SER A 43 -37.30 -23.04 -7.17
C SER A 43 -38.66 -23.53 -6.70
N TYR A 44 -39.66 -22.65 -6.64
CA TYR A 44 -41.06 -23.02 -6.34
C TYR A 44 -41.58 -24.06 -7.35
N SER A 45 -41.39 -23.81 -8.64
CA SER A 45 -41.82 -24.70 -9.71
C SER A 45 -41.14 -26.07 -9.66
N ARG A 46 -39.85 -26.15 -9.33
CA ARG A 46 -39.14 -27.43 -9.15
C ARG A 46 -39.62 -28.23 -7.96
N THR A 47 -40.06 -27.55 -6.89
CA THR A 47 -40.57 -28.21 -5.69
C THR A 47 -41.99 -28.76 -5.89
N PHE A 48 -42.88 -27.98 -6.50
CA PHE A 48 -44.30 -28.34 -6.61
C PHE A 48 -44.69 -28.93 -7.98
N TYR A 49 -43.93 -28.66 -9.05
CA TYR A 49 -44.20 -29.07 -10.44
C TYR A 49 -42.93 -29.60 -11.18
N PRO A 50 -42.23 -30.62 -10.64
CA PRO A 50 -40.89 -31.02 -11.11
C PRO A 50 -40.81 -31.49 -12.57
N ASN A 51 -41.88 -32.08 -13.12
CA ASN A 51 -41.89 -32.67 -14.47
C ASN A 51 -42.72 -31.87 -15.49
N ARG A 52 -42.84 -30.55 -15.30
CA ARG A 52 -43.70 -29.69 -16.12
C ARG A 52 -42.91 -28.66 -16.92
N SER A 53 -43.51 -28.23 -18.04
CA SER A 53 -42.90 -27.30 -19.00
C SER A 53 -42.56 -25.94 -18.38
N VAL A 54 -43.30 -25.49 -17.36
CA VAL A 54 -43.05 -24.22 -16.68
C VAL A 54 -41.68 -24.19 -15.97
N SER A 55 -41.25 -25.31 -15.38
CA SER A 55 -39.90 -25.46 -14.81
C SER A 55 -38.81 -25.34 -15.89
N VAL A 56 -39.06 -25.87 -17.09
CA VAL A 56 -38.13 -25.79 -18.23
C VAL A 56 -38.07 -24.37 -18.79
N TYR A 57 -39.22 -23.72 -18.91
CA TYR A 57 -39.35 -22.33 -19.36
C TYR A 57 -38.59 -21.36 -18.45
N LEU A 58 -38.84 -21.43 -17.13
CA LEU A 58 -38.16 -20.59 -16.15
C LEU A 58 -36.65 -20.83 -16.10
N ASN A 59 -36.22 -22.09 -16.24
CA ASN A 59 -34.81 -22.43 -16.31
C ASN A 59 -34.14 -21.83 -17.56
N ASN A 60 -34.84 -21.80 -18.71
CA ASN A 60 -34.35 -21.14 -19.92
C ASN A 60 -34.22 -19.62 -19.75
N ILE A 61 -35.17 -18.96 -19.09
CA ILE A 61 -35.08 -17.53 -18.79
C ILE A 61 -33.88 -17.27 -17.87
N ALA A 62 -33.72 -18.02 -16.79
CA ALA A 62 -32.59 -17.89 -15.87
C ALA A 62 -31.23 -18.08 -16.58
N GLN A 63 -31.13 -19.09 -17.46
CA GLN A 63 -29.92 -19.35 -18.26
C GLN A 63 -29.61 -18.22 -19.25
N LYS A 64 -30.60 -17.48 -19.74
CA LYS A 64 -30.39 -16.30 -20.61
C LYS A 64 -29.97 -15.07 -19.82
N ILE A 65 -30.47 -14.89 -18.59
CA ILE A 65 -30.13 -13.76 -17.73
C ILE A 65 -28.72 -13.91 -17.14
N PHE A 66 -28.34 -15.13 -16.75
CA PHE A 66 -27.10 -15.41 -16.03
C PHE A 66 -25.84 -14.85 -16.73
N PRO A 67 -25.59 -15.10 -18.03
CA PRO A 67 -24.42 -14.53 -18.72
C PRO A 67 -24.43 -13.00 -18.81
N GLU A 68 -25.61 -12.38 -18.82
CA GLU A 68 -25.77 -10.91 -18.94
C GLU A 68 -25.47 -10.20 -17.61
N ILE A 69 -25.73 -10.84 -16.47
CA ILE A 69 -25.32 -10.35 -15.13
C ILE A 69 -23.81 -10.42 -14.96
N TYR A 70 -23.20 -11.51 -15.44
CA TYR A 70 -21.77 -11.78 -15.26
C TYR A 70 -20.87 -11.24 -16.38
N LYS A 71 -21.44 -10.60 -17.42
CA LYS A 71 -20.64 -9.82 -18.38
C LYS A 71 -19.88 -8.74 -17.62
N SER A 72 -18.56 -8.90 -17.56
CA SER A 72 -17.67 -7.93 -16.95
C SER A 72 -18.00 -6.54 -17.53
N LYS A 73 -18.24 -5.57 -16.64
CA LYS A 73 -18.43 -4.17 -17.04
C LYS A 73 -17.25 -3.81 -17.93
N LYS A 74 -17.47 -3.68 -19.24
CA LYS A 74 -16.52 -3.01 -20.12
C LYS A 74 -16.18 -1.69 -19.43
N ILE A 75 -14.92 -1.46 -19.12
CA ILE A 75 -14.45 -0.21 -18.54
C ILE A 75 -14.75 0.84 -19.61
N SER A 76 -15.90 1.51 -19.50
CA SER A 76 -16.26 2.55 -20.45
C SER A 76 -15.20 3.63 -20.34
N THR A 77 -14.70 4.12 -21.47
CA THR A 77 -13.81 5.30 -21.52
C THR A 77 -14.36 6.49 -20.73
N GLY A 78 -15.69 6.58 -20.57
CA GLY A 78 -16.36 7.54 -19.68
C GLY A 78 -15.97 7.45 -18.19
N ARG A 79 -15.51 6.28 -17.70
CA ARG A 79 -15.11 6.09 -16.29
C ARG A 79 -13.88 6.91 -15.92
N PHE A 80 -12.96 7.08 -16.87
CA PHE A 80 -11.80 7.96 -16.71
C PHE A 80 -12.28 9.39 -16.51
N VAL A 81 -13.11 9.92 -17.41
CA VAL A 81 -13.64 11.29 -17.28
C VAL A 81 -14.45 11.49 -16.00
N THR A 82 -15.33 10.54 -15.64
CA THR A 82 -16.12 10.59 -14.40
C THR A 82 -15.23 10.62 -13.15
N PHE A 83 -14.07 9.96 -13.16
CA PHE A 83 -13.15 9.97 -12.03
C PHE A 83 -12.64 11.39 -11.71
N TRP A 84 -12.07 12.10 -12.71
CA TRP A 84 -11.59 13.48 -12.49
C TRP A 84 -12.73 14.49 -12.42
N LYS A 85 -13.81 14.31 -13.19
CA LYS A 85 -14.92 15.25 -13.14
C LYS A 85 -15.68 15.16 -11.82
N ASP A 86 -15.92 13.96 -11.30
CA ASP A 86 -16.88 13.73 -10.22
C ASP A 86 -16.25 13.14 -8.96
N GLU A 87 -15.47 12.07 -9.05
CA GLU A 87 -14.94 11.38 -7.87
C GLU A 87 -13.90 12.20 -7.10
N VAL A 88 -12.89 12.75 -7.80
CA VAL A 88 -11.81 13.53 -7.17
C VAL A 88 -12.34 14.79 -6.49
N PRO A 89 -13.11 15.68 -7.15
CA PRO A 89 -13.67 16.87 -6.50
C PRO A 89 -14.56 16.52 -5.30
N SER A 90 -15.30 15.42 -5.38
CA SER A 90 -16.13 14.97 -4.25
C SER A 90 -15.27 14.56 -3.05
N MET A 91 -14.21 13.80 -3.28
CA MET A 91 -13.29 13.41 -2.20
C MET A 91 -12.59 14.61 -1.56
N ILE A 92 -12.19 15.59 -2.36
CA ILE A 92 -11.61 16.86 -1.85
C ILE A 92 -12.61 17.59 -0.96
N TRP A 93 -13.88 17.70 -1.36
CA TRP A 93 -14.90 18.33 -0.51
C TRP A 93 -15.11 17.58 0.82
N TYR A 94 -15.17 16.25 0.78
CA TYR A 94 -15.32 15.44 1.99
C TYR A 94 -14.10 15.52 2.91
N THR A 95 -12.93 15.85 2.39
CA THR A 95 -11.65 15.98 3.11
C THR A 95 -11.15 17.42 3.25
N ARG A 96 -12.03 18.40 3.03
CA ARG A 96 -11.66 19.84 3.01
C ARG A 96 -11.06 20.35 4.31
N LYS A 97 -11.42 19.77 5.46
CA LYS A 97 -10.85 20.18 6.76
C LYS A 97 -9.38 19.78 6.87
N GLN A 98 -9.06 18.59 6.38
CA GLN A 98 -7.70 18.05 6.31
C GLN A 98 -6.89 18.82 5.27
N PHE A 99 -7.53 19.27 4.19
CA PHE A 99 -6.93 20.17 3.21
C PHE A 99 -6.56 21.53 3.81
N ILE A 100 -7.48 22.19 4.52
CA ILE A 100 -7.21 23.45 5.22
C ILE A 100 -6.10 23.26 6.27
N LEU A 101 -6.13 22.16 7.02
CA LEU A 101 -5.09 21.85 8.00
C LEU A 101 -3.72 21.67 7.34
N ALA A 102 -3.63 20.87 6.28
CA ALA A 102 -2.39 20.65 5.54
C ALA A 102 -1.83 21.95 4.97
N PHE A 103 -2.70 22.77 4.37
CA PHE A 103 -2.33 24.08 3.85
C PHE A 103 -1.83 25.01 4.96
N SER A 104 -2.51 25.05 6.09
CA SER A 104 -2.13 25.89 7.23
C SER A 104 -0.77 25.47 7.81
N ILE A 105 -0.55 24.16 7.98
CA ILE A 105 0.74 23.61 8.43
C ILE A 105 1.84 24.06 7.47
N PHE A 106 1.65 23.86 6.17
CA PHE A 106 2.66 24.21 5.17
C PHE A 106 2.99 25.70 5.16
N VAL A 107 1.97 26.58 5.17
CA VAL A 107 2.15 28.04 5.18
C VAL A 107 2.85 28.52 6.46
N ILE A 108 2.43 28.02 7.63
CA ILE A 108 3.08 28.37 8.90
C ILE A 108 4.54 27.94 8.87
N SER A 109 4.84 26.73 8.39
CA SER A 109 6.20 26.23 8.28
C SER A 109 7.06 27.01 7.28
N MET A 110 6.46 27.46 6.17
CA MET A 110 7.12 28.38 5.24
C MET A 110 7.48 29.71 5.90
N LEU A 111 6.57 30.29 6.70
CA LEU A 111 6.86 31.49 7.48
C LEU A 111 7.96 31.26 8.51
N VAL A 112 7.98 30.09 9.18
CA VAL A 112 9.08 29.71 10.07
C VAL A 112 10.40 29.69 9.32
N GLY A 113 10.47 29.07 8.13
CA GLY A 113 11.69 29.07 7.31
C GLY A 113 12.17 30.47 6.94
N ILE A 114 11.26 31.37 6.57
CA ILE A 114 11.56 32.78 6.26
C ILE A 114 12.10 33.50 7.50
N VAL A 115 11.39 33.45 8.62
CA VAL A 115 11.74 34.18 9.85
C VAL A 115 13.05 33.65 10.44
N SER A 116 13.26 32.34 10.44
CA SER A 116 14.50 31.73 10.92
C SER A 116 15.69 32.14 10.06
N SER A 117 15.54 32.14 8.73
CA SER A 117 16.60 32.59 7.81
C SER A 117 16.89 34.09 7.94
N ALA A 118 15.90 34.89 8.32
CA ALA A 118 16.07 36.33 8.55
C ALA A 118 16.87 36.64 9.82
N ASN A 119 16.72 35.82 10.86
CA ASN A 119 17.37 36.03 12.14
C ASN A 119 18.73 35.33 12.26
N ASP A 120 18.96 34.25 11.50
CA ASP A 120 20.19 33.46 11.57
C ASP A 120 20.75 33.19 10.15
N PRO A 121 21.86 33.86 9.76
CA PRO A 121 22.52 33.67 8.46
C PRO A 121 23.05 32.25 8.23
N SER A 122 23.23 31.44 9.29
CA SER A 122 23.68 30.05 9.16
C SER A 122 22.53 29.07 8.86
N PHE A 123 21.29 29.48 9.10
CA PHE A 123 20.10 28.63 8.96
C PHE A 123 19.89 28.07 7.54
N PRO A 124 20.09 28.83 6.44
CA PRO A 124 20.01 28.27 5.08
C PRO A 124 20.98 27.13 4.84
N SER A 125 22.21 27.19 5.38
CA SER A 125 23.21 26.13 5.24
C SER A 125 22.82 24.85 5.96
N VAL A 126 22.07 24.95 7.07
CA VAL A 126 21.56 23.80 7.83
C VAL A 126 20.40 23.13 7.08
N ILE A 127 19.46 23.93 6.55
CA ILE A 127 18.23 23.41 5.94
C ILE A 127 18.44 22.97 4.48
N LEU A 128 19.16 23.76 3.67
CA LEU A 128 19.39 23.48 2.25
C LEU A 128 20.66 22.66 2.02
N GLY A 129 21.57 22.63 3.00
CA GLY A 129 22.86 21.97 2.92
C GLY A 129 23.97 22.90 2.43
N GLN A 130 25.14 22.79 3.04
CA GLN A 130 26.30 23.65 2.74
C GLN A 130 26.78 23.51 1.29
N ASP A 131 26.71 22.32 0.71
CA ASP A 131 27.05 22.09 -0.70
C ASP A 131 26.11 22.83 -1.65
N TYR A 132 24.81 22.86 -1.32
CA TYR A 132 23.81 23.56 -2.12
C TYR A 132 24.05 25.07 -2.10
N ILE A 133 24.31 25.63 -0.91
CA ILE A 133 24.63 27.05 -0.73
C ILE A 133 25.90 27.41 -1.50
N SER A 134 26.98 26.64 -1.32
CA SER A 134 28.29 26.92 -1.96
C SER A 134 28.20 26.86 -3.49
N MET A 135 27.48 25.88 -4.02
CA MET A 135 27.20 25.78 -5.46
C MET A 135 26.36 26.98 -5.95
N THR A 136 25.34 27.37 -5.18
CA THR A 136 24.46 28.49 -5.54
C THR A 136 25.23 29.81 -5.56
N ASP A 137 26.06 30.07 -4.55
CA ASP A 137 26.92 31.26 -4.50
C ASP A 137 27.88 31.28 -5.71
N ARG A 138 28.52 30.16 -6.04
CA ARG A 138 29.37 30.05 -7.24
C ARG A 138 28.60 30.33 -8.54
N ASN A 139 27.37 29.85 -8.66
CA ASN A 139 26.51 30.11 -9.82
C ASN A 139 26.12 31.60 -9.92
N ILE A 140 25.87 32.25 -8.78
CA ILE A 140 25.60 33.69 -8.70
C ILE A 140 26.84 34.48 -9.15
N GLU A 141 28.04 34.12 -8.68
CA GLU A 141 29.31 34.75 -9.09
C GLU A 141 29.57 34.60 -10.61
N MET A 142 29.14 33.49 -11.20
CA MET A 142 29.23 33.24 -12.65
C MET A 142 28.14 33.95 -13.47
N GLY A 143 27.23 34.69 -12.83
CA GLY A 143 26.14 35.41 -13.48
C GLY A 143 24.97 34.54 -13.95
N ASP A 144 24.90 33.28 -13.52
CA ASP A 144 23.76 32.38 -13.79
C ASP A 144 23.28 31.68 -12.51
N PRO A 145 22.57 32.40 -11.62
CA PRO A 145 22.08 31.85 -10.35
C PRO A 145 21.24 30.57 -10.48
N MET A 146 20.67 30.32 -11.67
CA MET A 146 19.77 29.20 -11.96
C MET A 146 20.43 28.11 -12.83
N ALA A 147 21.76 28.11 -12.96
CA ALA A 147 22.52 27.17 -13.78
C ALA A 147 22.24 25.69 -13.45
N ILE A 148 21.86 25.37 -12.21
CA ILE A 148 21.51 24.00 -11.79
C ILE A 148 20.35 23.42 -12.59
N TYR A 149 19.41 24.27 -13.03
CA TYR A 149 18.24 23.88 -13.81
C TYR A 149 18.54 23.74 -15.33
N LYS A 150 19.77 24.05 -15.76
CA LYS A 150 20.16 24.08 -17.18
C LYS A 150 21.09 22.95 -17.61
N SER A 151 21.76 22.26 -16.69
CA SER A 151 22.93 21.43 -16.99
C SER A 151 22.67 19.95 -17.36
N ARG A 152 21.42 19.48 -17.37
CA ARG A 152 21.08 18.07 -17.64
C ARG A 152 20.30 17.84 -18.96
N ASN A 153 20.35 16.60 -19.45
CA ASN A 153 19.55 16.13 -20.59
C ASN A 153 18.05 16.17 -20.22
N GLU A 154 17.21 16.67 -21.13
CA GLU A 154 15.78 16.94 -20.92
C GLU A 154 14.97 15.70 -20.57
N GLY A 155 15.19 14.59 -21.28
CA GLY A 155 14.45 13.36 -21.05
C GLY A 155 14.79 12.72 -19.71
N ASP A 156 16.08 12.69 -19.37
CA ASP A 156 16.57 12.13 -18.10
C ASP A 156 16.16 12.99 -16.90
N MET A 157 16.15 14.32 -17.09
CA MET A 157 15.70 15.29 -16.09
C MET A 157 14.20 15.17 -15.86
N PHE A 158 13.39 15.08 -16.92
CA PHE A 158 11.95 14.89 -16.84
C PHE A 158 11.57 13.63 -16.08
N LEU A 159 12.14 12.50 -16.45
CA LEU A 159 11.89 11.23 -15.78
C LEU A 159 12.36 11.28 -14.33
N GLY A 160 13.55 11.83 -14.07
CA GLY A 160 14.14 11.92 -12.74
C GLY A 160 13.34 12.78 -11.76
N ILE A 161 12.93 13.98 -12.18
CA ILE A 161 12.23 14.94 -11.31
C ILE A 161 10.78 14.55 -11.12
N THR A 162 10.06 14.19 -12.20
CA THR A 162 8.69 13.68 -12.11
C THR A 162 8.61 12.51 -11.14
N TYR A 163 9.56 11.58 -11.26
CA TYR A 163 9.65 10.42 -10.40
C TYR A 163 9.90 10.81 -8.93
N ASN A 164 10.86 11.72 -8.67
CA ASN A 164 11.14 12.20 -7.32
C ASN A 164 9.90 12.85 -6.68
N ASN A 165 9.24 13.75 -7.40
CA ASN A 165 8.08 14.49 -6.88
C ASN A 165 6.88 13.55 -6.65
N LEU A 166 6.71 12.52 -7.48
CA LEU A 166 5.70 11.49 -7.26
C LEU A 166 5.98 10.71 -5.97
N MET A 167 7.25 10.41 -5.69
CA MET A 167 7.65 9.73 -4.45
C MET A 167 7.50 10.62 -3.23
N VAL A 168 7.88 11.90 -3.30
CA VAL A 168 7.69 12.84 -2.18
C VAL A 168 6.21 12.93 -1.83
N ALA A 169 5.33 13.06 -2.83
CA ALA A 169 3.89 13.02 -2.61
C ALA A 169 3.42 11.68 -2.02
N PHE A 170 3.89 10.56 -2.55
CA PHE A 170 3.55 9.22 -2.05
C PHE A 170 4.00 9.01 -0.60
N TYR A 171 5.23 9.40 -0.25
CA TYR A 171 5.73 9.32 1.12
C TYR A 171 4.94 10.22 2.05
N THR A 172 4.69 11.47 1.66
CA THR A 172 3.88 12.40 2.43
C THR A 172 2.49 11.80 2.72
N PHE A 173 1.89 11.09 1.77
CA PHE A 173 0.64 10.36 1.96
C PHE A 173 0.77 9.16 2.90
N VAL A 174 1.69 8.23 2.64
CA VAL A 174 1.82 6.96 3.40
C VAL A 174 2.24 7.21 4.86
N MET A 175 3.04 8.25 5.11
CA MET A 175 3.41 8.67 6.47
C MET A 175 2.21 9.06 7.33
N GLY A 176 1.05 9.28 6.72
CA GLY A 176 -0.23 9.45 7.40
C GLY A 176 -0.61 8.27 8.29
N VAL A 177 -0.15 7.04 8.00
CA VAL A 177 -0.38 5.85 8.83
C VAL A 177 0.12 6.06 10.27
N LEU A 178 1.12 6.91 10.48
CA LEU A 178 1.57 7.35 11.81
C LEU A 178 0.63 8.40 12.41
N PHE A 179 -0.66 8.06 12.50
CA PHE A 179 -1.69 8.86 13.14
C PHE A 179 -1.79 10.30 12.61
N SER A 180 -1.54 10.51 11.32
CA SER A 180 -1.48 11.81 10.62
C SER A 180 -0.23 12.65 10.93
N VAL A 181 0.50 12.35 12.00
CA VAL A 181 1.68 13.12 12.44
C VAL A 181 2.80 13.03 11.41
N GLY A 182 3.00 11.85 10.80
CA GLY A 182 4.03 11.67 9.78
C GLY A 182 3.81 12.55 8.55
N SER A 183 2.58 12.66 8.04
CA SER A 183 2.26 13.58 6.94
C SER A 183 2.47 15.04 7.33
N ALA A 184 2.09 15.42 8.55
CA ALA A 184 2.31 16.77 9.06
C ALA A 184 3.81 17.12 9.14
N ALA A 185 4.64 16.20 9.63
CA ALA A 185 6.09 16.38 9.68
C ALA A 185 6.71 16.62 8.29
N PHE A 186 6.28 15.87 7.26
CA PHE A 186 6.71 16.09 5.89
C PHE A 186 6.28 17.46 5.35
N LEU A 187 5.05 17.90 5.64
CA LEU A 187 4.58 19.24 5.27
C LEU A 187 5.40 20.34 5.97
N ILE A 188 5.75 20.14 7.25
CA ILE A 188 6.58 21.08 8.00
C ILE A 188 7.95 21.22 7.35
N PHE A 189 8.61 20.09 7.08
CA PHE A 189 9.95 20.09 6.50
C PHE A 189 9.97 20.75 5.11
N ASN A 190 9.04 20.40 4.23
CA ASN A 190 8.95 21.01 2.90
C ASN A 190 8.57 22.49 2.97
N GLY A 191 7.69 22.87 3.91
CA GLY A 191 7.33 24.26 4.13
C GLY A 191 8.55 25.10 4.54
N ILE A 192 9.28 24.68 5.57
CA ILE A 192 10.51 25.35 6.04
C ILE A 192 11.51 25.47 4.90
N MET A 193 11.76 24.39 4.15
CA MET A 193 12.68 24.39 3.01
C MET A 193 12.32 25.44 1.96
N VAL A 194 11.04 25.51 1.54
CA VAL A 194 10.58 26.51 0.56
C VAL A 194 10.73 27.94 1.10
N GLY A 195 10.41 28.17 2.37
CA GLY A 195 10.55 29.46 3.02
C GLY A 195 12.00 29.93 3.08
N THR A 196 12.89 29.06 3.56
CA THR A 196 14.34 29.30 3.61
C THR A 196 14.90 29.60 2.24
N PHE A 197 14.53 28.78 1.24
CA PHE A 197 14.98 28.95 -0.13
C PHE A 197 14.63 30.35 -0.68
N GLN A 198 13.34 30.73 -0.61
CA GLN A 198 12.89 31.99 -1.20
C GLN A 198 13.52 33.20 -0.50
N TYR A 199 13.68 33.11 0.83
CA TYR A 199 14.31 34.17 1.58
C TYR A 199 15.82 34.29 1.30
N TYR A 200 16.52 33.18 1.07
CA TYR A 200 17.94 33.20 0.72
C TYR A 200 18.20 33.98 -0.59
N PHE A 201 17.40 33.74 -1.64
CA PHE A 201 17.50 34.52 -2.88
C PHE A 201 17.04 35.97 -2.74
N LEU A 202 16.10 36.25 -1.82
CA LEU A 202 15.73 37.62 -1.47
C LEU A 202 16.91 38.39 -0.86
N GLN A 203 17.68 37.78 0.05
CA GLN A 203 18.88 38.41 0.62
C GLN A 203 19.97 38.68 -0.42
N LYS A 204 20.05 37.87 -1.48
CA LYS A 204 21.01 38.03 -2.58
C LYS A 204 20.55 39.05 -3.65
N GLY A 205 19.38 39.67 -3.48
CA GLY A 205 18.82 40.61 -4.45
C GLY A 205 18.23 39.95 -5.70
N LEU A 206 17.99 38.63 -5.66
CA LEU A 206 17.59 37.79 -6.81
C LEU A 206 16.17 37.22 -6.67
N PHE A 207 15.34 37.85 -5.85
CA PHE A 207 13.99 37.35 -5.54
C PHE A 207 13.11 37.17 -6.79
N VAL A 208 13.13 38.13 -7.72
CA VAL A 208 12.26 38.07 -8.91
C VAL A 208 12.63 36.89 -9.80
N ASP A 209 13.94 36.69 -10.03
CA ASP A 209 14.44 35.58 -10.85
C ASP A 209 14.17 34.22 -10.20
N SER A 210 14.40 34.08 -8.90
CA SER A 210 14.10 32.85 -8.17
C SER A 210 12.60 32.56 -8.14
N PHE A 211 11.78 33.59 -7.91
CA PHE A 211 10.34 33.47 -7.87
C PHE A 211 9.79 33.01 -9.21
N LEU A 212 10.14 33.69 -10.30
CA LEU A 212 9.64 33.36 -11.64
C LEU A 212 10.10 31.97 -12.11
N THR A 213 11.33 31.59 -11.82
CA THR A 213 11.88 30.28 -12.23
C THR A 213 11.19 29.15 -11.45
N ILE A 214 11.03 29.30 -10.14
CA ILE A 214 10.57 28.20 -9.29
C ILE A 214 9.07 28.05 -9.34
N TRP A 215 8.32 29.14 -9.21
CA TRP A 215 6.86 29.04 -9.16
C TRP A 215 6.26 28.62 -10.49
N GLN A 216 7.01 28.66 -11.60
CA GLN A 216 6.55 28.21 -12.91
C GLN A 216 6.11 26.74 -12.91
N HIS A 217 6.84 25.87 -12.22
CA HIS A 217 6.47 24.47 -11.97
C HIS A 217 6.01 24.27 -10.52
N GLY A 218 6.68 24.95 -9.58
CA GLY A 218 6.45 24.86 -8.13
C GLY A 218 5.02 25.20 -7.70
N THR A 219 4.27 26.02 -8.46
CA THR A 219 2.84 26.25 -8.19
C THR A 219 2.04 24.94 -8.20
N ILE A 220 2.32 24.04 -9.13
CA ILE A 220 1.65 22.74 -9.22
C ILE A 220 2.24 21.79 -8.18
N GLU A 221 3.57 21.74 -8.03
CA GLU A 221 4.24 20.78 -7.15
C GLU A 221 3.94 21.00 -5.68
N ILE A 222 4.07 22.25 -5.21
CA ILE A 222 3.77 22.61 -3.82
C ILE A 222 2.30 22.32 -3.53
N SER A 223 1.40 22.66 -4.46
CA SER A 223 -0.02 22.32 -4.34
C SER A 223 -0.23 20.81 -4.22
N CYS A 224 0.43 19.99 -5.06
CA CYS A 224 0.35 18.54 -5.01
C CYS A 224 0.89 17.96 -3.70
N ILE A 225 1.98 18.50 -3.14
CA ILE A 225 2.52 18.08 -1.83
C ILE A 225 1.52 18.40 -0.71
N ILE A 226 0.91 19.57 -0.72
CA ILE A 226 -0.13 19.95 0.26
C ILE A 226 -1.35 19.03 0.14
N ILE A 227 -1.82 18.74 -1.09
CA ILE A 227 -2.92 17.81 -1.34
C ILE A 227 -2.56 16.39 -0.87
N ALA A 228 -1.34 15.92 -1.13
CA ALA A 228 -0.84 14.63 -0.67
C ALA A 228 -0.77 14.56 0.87
N GLY A 229 -0.34 15.64 1.52
CA GLY A 229 -0.39 15.79 2.98
C GLY A 229 -1.80 15.74 3.52
N ALA A 230 -2.77 16.39 2.88
CA ALA A 230 -4.19 16.29 3.25
C ALA A 230 -4.74 14.86 3.09
N ALA A 231 -4.34 14.15 2.02
CA ALA A 231 -4.69 12.75 1.81
C ALA A 231 -4.07 11.85 2.90
N GLY A 232 -2.83 12.13 3.31
CA GLY A 232 -2.15 11.38 4.37
C GLY A 232 -2.73 11.66 5.77
N ILE A 233 -3.06 12.91 6.07
CA ILE A 233 -3.81 13.26 7.28
C ILE A 233 -5.17 12.56 7.29
N THR A 234 -5.86 12.49 6.14
CA THR A 234 -7.11 11.74 6.02
C THR A 234 -6.91 10.26 6.32
N LEU A 235 -5.86 9.64 5.76
CA LEU A 235 -5.50 8.23 6.00
C LEU A 235 -5.30 7.95 7.50
N GLY A 236 -4.49 8.78 8.17
CA GLY A 236 -4.19 8.65 9.59
C GLY A 236 -5.38 8.89 10.50
N GLN A 237 -6.23 9.87 10.16
CA GLN A 237 -7.44 10.17 10.91
C GLN A 237 -8.35 8.94 11.05
N GLY A 238 -8.41 8.08 10.03
CA GLY A 238 -9.19 6.84 10.09
C GLY A 238 -8.78 5.92 11.24
N LEU A 239 -7.50 5.92 11.64
CA LEU A 239 -6.99 5.14 12.78
C LEU A 239 -7.26 5.83 14.12
N VAL A 240 -7.10 7.15 14.18
CA VAL A 240 -7.19 7.94 15.42
C VAL A 240 -8.65 8.17 15.83
N PHE A 241 -9.51 8.50 14.88
CA PHE A 241 -10.90 8.92 15.13
C PHE A 241 -11.89 8.03 14.36
N PRO A 242 -12.10 6.78 14.80
CA PRO A 242 -12.91 5.82 14.05
C PRO A 242 -14.42 6.06 14.11
N GLY A 243 -14.88 6.96 14.98
CA GLY A 243 -16.31 7.23 15.21
C GLY A 243 -17.03 5.96 15.65
N SER A 244 -18.15 5.64 14.97
CA SER A 244 -18.93 4.42 15.23
C SER A 244 -18.42 3.17 14.51
N TYR A 245 -17.39 3.29 13.67
CA TYR A 245 -16.76 2.16 12.98
C TYR A 245 -15.64 1.57 13.84
N SER A 246 -15.21 0.33 13.55
CA SER A 246 -13.96 -0.14 14.11
C SER A 246 -12.76 0.54 13.45
N ARG A 247 -11.62 0.59 14.14
CA ARG A 247 -10.39 1.24 13.62
C ARG A 247 -9.97 0.70 12.25
N GLY A 248 -10.15 -0.61 12.01
CA GLY A 248 -9.83 -1.21 10.71
C GLY A 248 -10.78 -0.77 9.60
N GLN A 249 -12.09 -0.75 9.87
CA GLN A 249 -13.10 -0.28 8.91
C GLN A 249 -12.92 1.21 8.60
N SER A 250 -12.73 2.02 9.63
CA SER A 250 -12.47 3.46 9.48
C SER A 250 -11.18 3.73 8.71
N PHE A 251 -10.11 2.97 8.98
CA PHE A 251 -8.87 3.05 8.22
C PHE A 251 -9.09 2.68 6.76
N GLN A 252 -9.80 1.59 6.44
CA GLN A 252 -10.07 1.20 5.05
C GLN A 252 -10.85 2.27 4.29
N MET A 253 -11.88 2.85 4.93
CA MET A 253 -12.64 3.97 4.35
C MET A 253 -11.75 5.18 4.08
N SER A 254 -10.90 5.53 5.04
CA SER A 254 -10.02 6.69 4.95
C SER A 254 -8.89 6.49 3.95
N ALA A 255 -8.32 5.29 3.87
CA ALA A 255 -7.31 4.90 2.89
C ALA A 255 -7.85 4.99 1.46
N ARG A 256 -9.08 4.52 1.23
CA ARG A 256 -9.71 4.64 -0.08
C ARG A 256 -9.89 6.08 -0.51
N ARG A 257 -10.30 6.97 0.40
CA ARG A 257 -10.41 8.41 0.13
C ARG A 257 -9.04 9.00 -0.25
N GLY A 258 -8.02 8.70 0.53
CA GLY A 258 -6.66 9.17 0.27
C GLY A 258 -6.10 8.67 -1.06
N ILE A 259 -6.29 7.40 -1.41
CA ILE A 259 -5.84 6.83 -2.69
C ILE A 259 -6.50 7.52 -3.89
N VAL A 260 -7.81 7.82 -3.82
CA VAL A 260 -8.51 8.56 -4.90
C VAL A 260 -7.89 9.95 -5.09
N ILE A 261 -7.57 10.65 -4.01
CA ILE A 261 -6.91 11.96 -4.05
C ILE A 261 -5.51 11.83 -4.68
N MET A 262 -4.71 10.83 -4.25
CA MET A 262 -3.37 10.58 -4.78
C MET A 262 -3.38 10.27 -6.28
N LEU A 263 -4.31 9.42 -6.74
CA LEU A 263 -4.49 9.15 -8.17
C LEU A 263 -4.93 10.40 -8.94
N GLY A 264 -5.69 11.30 -8.31
CA GLY A 264 -6.11 12.57 -8.89
C GLY A 264 -4.96 13.53 -9.16
N ILE A 265 -3.96 13.60 -8.27
CA ILE A 265 -2.80 14.52 -8.40
C ILE A 265 -1.63 13.95 -9.20
N ALA A 266 -1.54 12.62 -9.38
CA ALA A 266 -0.42 12.01 -10.10
C ALA A 266 -0.19 12.58 -11.52
N PRO A 267 -1.22 12.82 -12.36
CA PRO A 267 -1.02 13.48 -13.66
C PRO A 267 -0.51 14.93 -13.55
N LEU A 268 -0.86 15.64 -12.47
CA LEU A 268 -0.40 17.01 -12.24
C LEU A 268 1.07 17.06 -11.86
N ILE A 269 1.56 16.07 -11.09
CA ILE A 269 2.99 15.93 -10.78
C ILE A 269 3.78 15.66 -12.07
N ILE A 270 3.26 14.82 -12.96
CA ILE A 270 3.86 14.58 -14.28
C ILE A 270 3.88 15.87 -15.11
N LEU A 271 2.78 16.63 -15.10
CA LEU A 271 2.72 17.92 -15.78
C LEU A 271 3.75 18.92 -15.20
N ALA A 272 3.94 18.95 -13.89
CA ALA A 272 4.90 19.83 -13.25
C ALA A 272 6.35 19.48 -13.64
N GLY A 273 6.72 18.19 -13.60
CA GLY A 273 8.04 17.75 -14.06
C GLY A 273 8.27 18.04 -15.55
N PHE A 274 7.21 17.99 -16.37
CA PHE A 274 7.26 18.41 -17.77
C PHE A 274 7.55 19.91 -17.90
N ILE A 275 6.81 20.75 -17.16
CA ILE A 275 7.03 22.19 -17.14
C ILE A 275 8.46 22.51 -16.69
N GLU A 276 8.96 21.86 -15.64
CA GLU A 276 10.32 22.06 -15.15
C GLU A 276 11.38 21.69 -16.19
N SER A 277 11.21 20.52 -16.82
CA SER A 277 12.25 19.97 -17.67
C SER A 277 12.31 20.59 -19.05
N PHE A 278 11.17 21.08 -19.57
CA PHE A 278 11.07 21.62 -20.93
C PHE A 278 10.81 23.11 -20.99
N ILE A 279 10.27 23.74 -19.94
CA ILE A 279 9.89 25.16 -19.97
C ILE A 279 10.77 26.00 -19.03
N THR A 280 10.89 25.59 -17.75
CA THR A 280 11.58 26.38 -16.71
C THR A 280 13.06 26.64 -17.03
N ARG A 281 13.73 25.73 -17.77
CA ARG A 281 15.14 25.91 -18.16
C ARG A 281 15.39 27.09 -19.11
N HIS A 282 14.35 27.55 -19.83
CA HIS A 282 14.44 28.68 -20.75
C HIS A 282 14.28 30.00 -20.00
N THR A 283 15.25 30.34 -19.16
CA THR A 283 15.27 31.57 -18.35
C THR A 283 15.33 32.86 -19.18
N GLY A 284 15.64 32.78 -20.48
CA GLY A 284 15.65 33.93 -21.40
C GLY A 284 14.28 34.29 -21.97
N VAL A 285 13.22 33.57 -21.60
CA VAL A 285 11.84 33.87 -21.98
C VAL A 285 11.35 35.10 -21.20
N PRO A 286 10.60 36.03 -21.84
CA PRO A 286 10.12 37.24 -21.16
C PRO A 286 9.37 36.95 -19.86
N ASP A 287 9.61 37.77 -18.83
CA ASP A 287 9.03 37.63 -17.49
C ASP A 287 7.51 37.53 -17.50
N ALA A 288 6.86 38.27 -18.41
CA ALA A 288 5.41 38.23 -18.59
C ALA A 288 4.89 36.84 -18.97
N VAL A 289 5.63 36.09 -19.79
CA VAL A 289 5.24 34.73 -20.20
C VAL A 289 5.43 33.75 -19.04
N ARG A 290 6.55 33.86 -18.31
CA ARG A 290 6.81 33.05 -17.10
C ARG A 290 5.71 33.29 -16.05
N LEU A 291 5.40 34.57 -15.78
CA LEU A 291 4.32 34.97 -14.87
C LEU A 291 2.95 34.47 -15.31
N THR A 292 2.65 34.52 -16.61
CA THR A 292 1.38 34.00 -17.16
C THR A 292 1.26 32.49 -16.91
N SER A 293 2.34 31.73 -17.10
CA SER A 293 2.36 30.28 -16.78
C SER A 293 2.08 30.01 -15.30
N ILE A 294 2.66 30.81 -14.41
CA ILE A 294 2.44 30.74 -12.95
C ILE A 294 0.96 31.00 -12.63
N LEU A 295 0.40 32.10 -13.14
CA LEU A 295 -0.98 32.51 -12.89
C LEU A 295 -1.99 31.51 -13.45
N LEU A 296 -1.78 30.96 -14.65
CA LEU A 296 -2.64 29.94 -15.23
C LEU A 296 -2.63 28.65 -14.39
N SER A 297 -1.44 28.23 -13.93
CA SER A 297 -1.31 27.06 -13.06
C SER A 297 -2.01 27.28 -11.72
N LEU A 298 -1.83 28.46 -11.11
CA LEU A 298 -2.50 28.83 -9.86
C LEU A 298 -4.02 28.86 -10.02
N LEU A 299 -4.51 29.50 -11.09
CA LEU A 299 -5.93 29.57 -11.40
C LEU A 299 -6.52 28.17 -11.59
N PHE A 300 -5.83 27.29 -12.29
CA PHE A 300 -6.24 25.90 -12.45
C PHE A 300 -6.36 25.17 -11.11
N ILE A 301 -5.36 25.28 -10.23
CA ILE A 301 -5.38 24.65 -8.90
C ILE A 301 -6.56 25.18 -8.07
N LEU A 302 -6.72 26.49 -7.99
CA LEU A 302 -7.82 27.12 -7.24
C LEU A 302 -9.19 26.73 -7.81
N PHE A 303 -9.31 26.73 -9.14
CA PHE A 303 -10.54 26.31 -9.80
C PHE A 303 -10.89 24.85 -9.48
N TYR A 304 -9.93 23.93 -9.66
CA TYR A 304 -10.21 22.49 -9.60
C TYR A 304 -10.28 21.94 -8.18
N PHE A 305 -9.43 22.41 -7.25
CA PHE A 305 -9.37 21.87 -5.87
C PHE A 305 -10.14 22.70 -4.85
N VAL A 306 -10.52 23.95 -5.16
CA VAL A 306 -11.26 24.82 -4.24
C VAL A 306 -12.66 25.13 -4.76
N TRP A 307 -12.75 25.78 -5.93
CA TRP A 307 -14.03 26.25 -6.46
C TRP A 307 -14.95 25.13 -6.94
N LEU A 308 -14.44 24.18 -7.73
CA LEU A 308 -15.23 23.09 -8.31
C LEU A 308 -15.87 22.17 -7.24
N PRO A 309 -15.14 21.71 -6.19
CA PRO A 309 -15.74 20.95 -5.09
C PRO A 309 -16.83 21.73 -4.36
N TRP A 310 -16.61 23.03 -4.12
CA TRP A 310 -17.59 23.92 -3.48
C TRP A 310 -18.84 24.13 -4.35
N HIS A 311 -18.67 24.36 -5.65
CA HIS A 311 -19.76 24.51 -6.60
C HIS A 311 -20.60 23.23 -6.66
N LYS A 312 -19.95 22.06 -6.71
CA LYS A 312 -20.62 20.75 -6.69
C LYS A 312 -21.38 20.46 -5.40
N TYR A 313 -20.86 20.92 -4.27
CA TYR A 313 -21.58 20.87 -3.01
C TYR A 313 -22.84 21.74 -3.06
N ARG A 314 -22.71 22.99 -3.53
CA ARG A 314 -23.81 23.95 -3.66
C ARG A 314 -24.89 23.47 -4.64
N SER A 315 -24.51 22.83 -5.74
CA SER A 315 -25.43 22.30 -6.75
C SER A 315 -26.03 20.94 -6.38
N GLY A 316 -25.60 20.31 -5.28
CA GLY A 316 -26.02 18.98 -4.88
C GLY A 316 -25.49 17.85 -5.78
N SER A 317 -24.53 18.13 -6.67
CA SER A 317 -23.99 17.17 -7.65
C SER A 317 -22.79 16.38 -7.13
N LEU A 318 -22.57 16.32 -5.81
CA LEU A 318 -21.49 15.52 -5.23
C LEU A 318 -21.82 14.04 -5.33
N VAL A 319 -20.83 13.25 -5.73
CA VAL A 319 -20.98 11.80 -5.73
C VAL A 319 -20.81 11.30 -4.29
N PRO A 320 -21.81 10.59 -3.73
CA PRO A 320 -21.70 10.06 -2.39
C PRO A 320 -20.52 9.09 -2.29
N VAL A 321 -19.80 9.14 -1.18
CA VAL A 321 -18.73 8.17 -0.90
C VAL A 321 -19.36 6.79 -0.89
N LYS A 322 -19.06 5.97 -1.90
CA LYS A 322 -19.44 4.55 -1.91
C LYS A 322 -18.70 3.86 -0.76
N THR A 323 -19.28 3.85 0.43
CA THR A 323 -18.92 2.87 1.46
C THR A 323 -19.23 1.52 0.83
N ALA A 324 -18.19 0.80 0.40
CA ALA A 324 -18.37 -0.62 0.14
C ALA A 324 -19.08 -1.18 1.37
N LYS A 325 -20.18 -1.93 1.20
CA LYS A 325 -20.92 -2.53 2.33
C LYS A 325 -19.88 -3.15 3.25
N LEU A 326 -19.57 -2.48 4.36
CA LEU A 326 -18.53 -2.93 5.26
C LEU A 326 -19.10 -4.19 5.87
N GLN A 327 -18.49 -5.33 5.56
CA GLN A 327 -18.94 -6.58 6.15
C GLN A 327 -18.82 -6.44 7.67
N PRO A 328 -19.81 -6.94 8.44
CA PRO A 328 -19.71 -6.95 9.89
C PRO A 328 -18.40 -7.61 10.30
N GLU A 329 -17.76 -7.11 11.36
CA GLU A 329 -16.48 -7.59 11.89
C GLU A 329 -16.55 -9.00 12.52
N ASN A 330 -17.51 -9.81 12.08
CA ASN A 330 -17.42 -11.24 12.28
C ASN A 330 -16.21 -11.68 11.47
N LEU A 331 -15.13 -12.05 12.13
CA LEU A 331 -13.99 -12.71 11.50
C LEU A 331 -14.53 -13.98 10.84
N ILE A 332 -14.81 -13.90 9.53
CA ILE A 332 -15.21 -15.04 8.72
C ILE A 332 -13.94 -15.85 8.48
N VAL A 333 -14.02 -17.15 8.76
CA VAL A 333 -12.87 -18.04 8.51
C VAL A 333 -12.61 -18.05 7.01
N PRO A 334 -11.33 -17.91 6.57
CA PRO A 334 -11.00 -17.84 5.16
C PRO A 334 -11.60 -19.02 4.39
N SER A 335 -12.27 -18.71 3.29
CA SER A 335 -12.93 -19.72 2.45
C SER A 335 -11.90 -20.48 1.63
N VAL A 336 -11.66 -21.74 1.98
CA VAL A 336 -10.70 -22.61 1.27
C VAL A 336 -11.25 -23.27 0.01
N ASN A 337 -12.56 -23.19 -0.20
CA ASN A 337 -13.30 -23.87 -1.27
C ASN A 337 -13.73 -22.93 -2.39
N THR A 338 -13.11 -21.75 -2.49
CA THR A 338 -13.49 -20.71 -3.45
C THR A 338 -12.25 -20.00 -3.98
N VAL A 339 -12.32 -19.59 -5.23
CA VAL A 339 -11.27 -18.78 -5.85
C VAL A 339 -11.34 -17.34 -5.35
N GLN A 340 -10.36 -16.92 -4.54
CA GLN A 340 -10.31 -15.56 -3.99
C GLN A 340 -9.54 -14.58 -4.89
N SER A 341 -9.98 -13.33 -4.92
CA SER A 341 -9.23 -12.21 -5.52
C SER A 341 -8.06 -11.78 -4.62
N ASN A 342 -7.08 -11.05 -5.17
CA ASN A 342 -5.95 -10.54 -4.36
C ASN A 342 -6.41 -9.63 -3.21
N GLY A 343 -7.50 -8.88 -3.39
CA GLY A 343 -8.07 -8.02 -2.35
C GLY A 343 -8.70 -8.83 -1.21
N GLU A 344 -9.47 -9.86 -1.53
CA GLU A 344 -10.07 -10.78 -0.54
C GLU A 344 -8.99 -11.56 0.20
N LEU A 345 -7.99 -12.08 -0.52
CA LEU A 345 -6.89 -12.82 0.06
C LEU A 345 -6.06 -11.94 1.01
N PHE A 346 -5.85 -10.66 0.67
CA PHE A 346 -5.21 -9.69 1.55
C PHE A 346 -6.04 -9.43 2.81
N ILE A 347 -7.36 -9.28 2.67
CA ILE A 347 -8.27 -9.09 3.81
C ILE A 347 -8.23 -10.32 4.74
N ASP A 348 -8.28 -11.53 4.20
CA ASP A 348 -8.23 -12.76 4.98
C ASP A 348 -6.88 -12.93 5.68
N THR A 349 -5.78 -12.62 4.98
CA THR A 349 -4.43 -12.58 5.56
C THR A 349 -4.38 -11.60 6.73
N PHE A 350 -4.95 -10.41 6.54
CA PHE A 350 -5.02 -9.37 7.56
C PHE A 350 -5.87 -9.82 8.76
N ASN A 351 -6.99 -10.50 8.54
CA ASN A 351 -7.85 -11.02 9.61
C ASN A 351 -7.14 -12.11 10.43
N VAL A 352 -6.44 -13.03 9.78
CA VAL A 352 -5.61 -14.05 10.44
C VAL A 352 -4.51 -13.40 11.26
N PHE A 353 -3.82 -12.41 10.70
CA PHE A 353 -2.76 -11.67 11.37
C PHE A 353 -3.29 -10.90 12.58
N LYS A 354 -4.37 -10.11 12.39
CA LYS A 354 -5.04 -9.33 13.43
C LYS A 354 -5.46 -10.20 14.61
N LYS A 355 -6.02 -11.38 14.34
CA LYS A 355 -6.44 -12.32 15.40
C LYS A 355 -5.27 -12.79 16.27
N ASN A 356 -4.08 -12.92 15.69
CA ASN A 356 -2.88 -13.42 16.37
C ASN A 356 -1.88 -12.31 16.73
N PHE A 357 -2.23 -11.05 16.51
CA PHE A 357 -1.31 -9.91 16.61
C PHE A 357 -0.61 -9.83 17.96
N GLY A 358 -1.33 -10.05 19.08
CA GLY A 358 -0.76 -10.04 20.43
C GLY A 358 0.37 -11.06 20.64
N LYS A 359 0.27 -12.26 20.05
CA LYS A 359 1.35 -13.27 20.12
C LYS A 359 2.50 -12.95 19.17
N LEU A 360 2.17 -12.42 18.00
CA LEU A 360 3.17 -12.05 17.00
C LEU A 360 4.03 -10.87 17.48
N ILE A 361 3.42 -9.85 18.06
CA ILE A 361 4.14 -8.70 18.61
C ILE A 361 5.00 -9.09 19.82
N SER A 362 4.54 -10.02 20.69
CA SER A 362 5.36 -10.49 21.81
C SER A 362 6.61 -11.23 21.33
N VAL A 363 6.50 -12.06 20.29
CA VAL A 363 7.66 -12.73 19.67
C VAL A 363 8.59 -11.68 19.05
N ALA A 364 8.04 -10.72 18.30
CA ALA A 364 8.81 -9.66 17.67
C ALA A 364 9.61 -8.83 18.68
N VAL A 365 8.97 -8.40 19.78
CA VAL A 365 9.61 -7.64 20.86
C VAL A 365 10.68 -8.47 21.55
N LEU A 366 10.39 -9.72 21.92
CA LEU A 366 11.37 -10.59 22.59
C LEU A 366 12.61 -10.80 21.72
N THR A 367 12.42 -11.12 20.43
CA THR A 367 13.52 -11.25 19.47
C THR A 367 14.33 -9.97 19.37
N SER A 368 13.66 -8.82 19.31
CA SER A 368 14.34 -7.52 19.18
C SER A 368 15.13 -7.16 20.43
N ILE A 369 14.64 -7.48 21.64
CA ILE A 369 15.39 -7.34 22.89
C ILE A 369 16.65 -8.21 22.87
N ILE A 370 16.53 -9.49 22.50
CA ILE A 370 17.68 -10.41 22.40
C ILE A 370 18.72 -9.85 21.43
N TYR A 371 18.27 -9.33 20.29
CA TYR A 371 19.12 -8.73 19.27
C TYR A 371 19.89 -7.52 19.81
N VAL A 372 19.19 -6.59 20.46
CA VAL A 372 19.77 -5.38 21.07
C VAL A 372 20.75 -5.72 22.19
N LEU A 373 20.43 -6.71 23.04
CA LEU A 373 21.34 -7.16 24.10
C LEU A 373 22.60 -7.81 23.53
N PHE A 374 22.45 -8.61 22.47
CA PHE A 374 23.59 -9.21 21.77
C PHE A 374 24.49 -8.11 21.19
N ILE A 375 23.91 -7.14 20.50
CA ILE A 375 24.63 -5.98 19.96
C ILE A 375 25.36 -5.25 21.09
N ARG A 376 24.68 -4.91 22.18
CA ARG A 376 25.31 -4.21 23.32
C ARG A 376 26.47 -5.00 23.94
N TYR A 377 26.37 -6.32 24.00
CA TYR A 377 27.42 -7.17 24.57
C TYR A 377 28.65 -7.31 23.65
N TYR A 378 28.44 -7.35 22.33
CA TYR A 378 29.51 -7.58 21.34
C TYR A 378 30.03 -6.31 20.65
N LEU A 379 29.38 -5.15 20.80
CA LEU A 379 29.92 -3.87 20.32
C LEU A 379 31.06 -3.38 21.21
N PRO A 380 32.27 -3.18 20.67
CA PRO A 380 33.32 -2.47 21.39
C PRO A 380 32.92 -1.01 21.67
N GLU A 381 33.42 -0.44 22.77
CA GLU A 381 33.34 0.99 23.05
C GLU A 381 34.03 1.78 21.93
N GLY A 382 33.45 2.91 21.49
CA GLY A 382 33.94 3.69 20.35
C GLY A 382 33.51 3.23 18.95
N TYR A 383 32.60 2.25 18.80
CA TYR A 383 32.11 1.84 17.49
C TYR A 383 31.30 2.94 16.80
N THR A 384 31.89 3.59 15.80
CA THR A 384 31.20 4.56 14.93
C THR A 384 30.50 3.83 13.79
N TYR A 385 29.21 3.57 13.98
CA TYR A 385 28.35 3.04 12.93
C TYR A 385 28.25 4.05 11.77
N ASN A 386 28.92 3.73 10.67
CA ASN A 386 28.81 4.51 9.44
C ASN A 386 27.53 4.11 8.70
N PHE A 387 26.42 4.74 9.08
CA PHE A 387 25.26 4.78 8.19
C PHE A 387 25.61 5.66 6.98
N LYS A 388 26.35 5.11 6.02
CA LYS A 388 26.46 5.70 4.69
C LYS A 388 25.14 5.49 3.95
N VAL A 389 24.08 6.11 4.44
CA VAL A 389 23.00 6.53 3.55
C VAL A 389 23.61 7.62 2.69
N SER A 390 23.87 7.26 1.44
CA SER A 390 24.30 8.19 0.41
C SER A 390 23.45 9.46 0.48
N ASP A 391 24.14 10.60 0.60
CA ASP A 391 23.69 11.98 0.58
C ASP A 391 22.24 12.22 0.14
N ASN A 392 21.45 12.83 1.04
CA ASN A 392 20.31 13.76 0.84
C ASN A 392 19.26 13.50 -0.25
N ASN A 393 19.27 12.36 -0.92
CA ASN A 393 18.41 12.09 -2.06
C ASN A 393 17.28 11.16 -1.64
N GLY A 394 16.15 11.74 -1.20
CA GLY A 394 14.90 11.00 -1.04
C GLY A 394 14.46 10.28 -2.33
N GLY A 395 13.59 9.27 -2.22
CA GLY A 395 12.98 8.56 -3.38
C GLY A 395 13.49 7.13 -3.61
N LEU A 396 13.33 6.56 -4.83
CA LEU A 396 13.91 5.24 -5.18
C LEU A 396 15.44 5.25 -5.28
N LYS A 397 16.12 6.41 -5.42
CA LYS A 397 17.58 6.43 -5.35
C LYS A 397 18.05 5.99 -3.96
N PHE A 398 17.44 6.51 -2.90
CA PHE A 398 17.59 5.96 -1.55
C PHE A 398 17.21 4.47 -1.49
N LEU A 399 16.14 4.03 -2.14
CA LEU A 399 15.75 2.61 -2.19
C LEU A 399 16.85 1.74 -2.80
N PHE A 400 17.24 1.98 -4.05
CA PHE A 400 18.22 1.18 -4.77
C PHE A 400 19.64 1.35 -4.22
N SER A 401 19.99 2.51 -3.68
CA SER A 401 21.27 2.72 -3.00
C SER A 401 21.29 2.02 -1.65
N SER A 402 20.17 1.92 -0.93
CA SER A 402 20.08 1.23 0.36
C SER A 402 19.97 -0.29 0.24
N LEU A 403 19.44 -0.82 -0.87
CA LEU A 403 19.27 -2.27 -1.08
C LEU A 403 20.59 -3.06 -0.89
N PRO A 404 21.73 -2.68 -1.50
CA PRO A 404 23.03 -3.31 -1.23
C PRO A 404 23.45 -3.31 0.26
N TYR A 405 23.00 -2.31 1.01
CA TYR A 405 23.31 -2.11 2.41
C TYR A 405 22.24 -2.68 3.36
N LEU A 406 21.20 -3.35 2.87
CA LEU A 406 20.16 -3.97 3.73
C LEU A 406 20.73 -4.84 4.85
N LYS A 407 21.82 -5.56 4.58
CA LYS A 407 22.54 -6.36 5.59
C LYS A 407 23.16 -5.52 6.71
N ASN A 408 23.51 -4.25 6.43
CA ASN A 408 24.06 -3.32 7.41
C ASN A 408 23.00 -2.94 8.45
N TYR A 409 21.74 -2.81 8.04
CA TYR A 409 20.61 -2.53 8.93
C TYR A 409 20.39 -3.64 9.98
N PHE A 410 20.87 -4.86 9.70
CA PHE A 410 20.88 -5.98 10.63
C PHE A 410 22.28 -6.23 11.25
N LEU A 411 23.27 -5.38 10.97
CA LEU A 411 24.66 -5.50 11.44
C LEU A 411 25.33 -6.83 11.08
N TYR A 412 24.93 -7.46 9.96
CA TYR A 412 25.50 -8.75 9.58
C TYR A 412 26.96 -8.66 9.14
N ASN A 413 27.43 -7.51 8.63
CA ASN A 413 28.84 -7.35 8.26
C ASN A 413 29.77 -7.49 9.46
N ASP A 414 29.35 -6.89 10.57
CA ASP A 414 30.14 -6.83 11.79
C ASP A 414 29.89 -8.09 12.63
N TYR A 415 28.67 -8.65 12.57
CA TYR A 415 28.25 -9.79 13.40
C TYR A 415 27.42 -10.82 12.62
N ASN A 416 28.12 -11.71 11.92
CA ASN A 416 27.49 -12.85 11.21
C ASN A 416 26.65 -13.75 12.13
N SER A 417 26.92 -13.77 13.44
CA SER A 417 26.16 -14.52 14.44
C SER A 417 24.69 -14.08 14.54
N LEU A 418 24.40 -12.78 14.35
CA LEU A 418 23.05 -12.23 14.38
C LEU A 418 22.16 -12.80 13.26
N MET A 419 22.75 -13.18 12.13
CA MET A 419 22.03 -13.84 11.03
C MET A 419 21.44 -15.17 11.48
N TRP A 420 22.13 -15.93 12.32
CA TRP A 420 21.62 -17.21 12.83
C TRP A 420 20.44 -17.02 13.78
N ILE A 421 20.44 -15.94 14.56
CA ILE A 421 19.29 -15.55 15.40
C ILE A 421 18.08 -15.28 14.51
N ASN A 422 18.21 -14.42 13.49
CA ASN A 422 17.12 -14.13 12.57
C ASN A 422 16.66 -15.37 11.80
N THR A 423 17.59 -16.19 11.31
CA THR A 423 17.26 -17.44 10.62
C THR A 423 16.45 -18.39 11.52
N THR A 424 16.83 -18.50 12.80
CA THR A 424 16.12 -19.33 13.79
C THR A 424 14.72 -18.80 14.06
N VAL A 425 14.56 -17.49 14.22
CA VAL A 425 13.24 -16.88 14.45
C VAL A 425 12.33 -17.06 13.24
N MET A 426 12.87 -16.86 12.04
CA MET A 426 12.14 -17.07 10.78
C MET A 426 11.72 -18.53 10.61
N PHE A 427 12.58 -19.47 11.03
CA PHE A 427 12.25 -20.89 11.10
C PHE A 427 11.04 -21.13 12.01
N VAL A 428 11.09 -20.67 13.26
CA VAL A 428 10.02 -20.87 14.24
C VAL A 428 8.70 -20.24 13.76
N LEU A 429 8.76 -19.02 13.21
CA LEU A 429 7.60 -18.31 12.68
C LEU A 429 6.97 -19.04 11.49
N THR A 430 7.79 -19.54 10.56
CA THR A 430 7.32 -20.33 9.43
C THR A 430 6.46 -21.49 9.90
N PHE A 431 6.97 -22.31 10.81
CA PHE A 431 6.21 -23.46 11.30
C PHE A 431 4.98 -23.05 12.11
N GLY A 432 5.12 -22.07 12.99
CA GLY A 432 4.02 -21.60 13.83
C GLY A 432 2.84 -21.04 13.02
N VAL A 433 3.12 -20.15 12.07
CA VAL A 433 2.10 -19.49 11.24
C VAL A 433 1.45 -20.49 10.29
N LEU A 434 2.23 -21.30 9.59
CA LEU A 434 1.69 -22.25 8.62
C LEU A 434 0.89 -23.37 9.31
N PHE A 435 1.35 -23.86 10.46
CA PHE A 435 0.60 -24.84 11.25
C PHE A 435 -0.73 -24.27 11.74
N TYR A 436 -0.73 -23.02 12.20
CA TYR A 436 -1.96 -22.34 12.59
C TYR A 436 -2.95 -22.23 11.42
N ILE A 437 -2.49 -21.83 10.24
CA ILE A 437 -3.35 -21.71 9.04
C ILE A 437 -3.92 -23.07 8.64
N LYS A 438 -3.09 -24.11 8.66
CA LYS A 438 -3.54 -25.48 8.40
C LYS A 438 -4.69 -25.87 9.34
N LYS A 439 -4.53 -25.67 10.65
CA LYS A 439 -5.56 -26.00 11.63
C LYS A 439 -6.79 -25.08 11.54
N LEU A 440 -6.61 -23.80 11.26
CA LEU A 440 -7.68 -22.82 11.06
C LEU A 440 -8.60 -23.26 9.92
N THR A 441 -7.99 -23.62 8.80
CA THR A 441 -8.69 -24.04 7.58
C THR A 441 -9.33 -25.42 7.72
N GLU A 442 -8.70 -26.35 8.43
CA GLU A 442 -9.27 -27.68 8.72
C GLU A 442 -10.43 -27.63 9.73
N SER A 443 -10.36 -26.77 10.74
CA SER A 443 -11.38 -26.68 11.78
C SER A 443 -12.57 -25.79 11.41
N GLY A 444 -12.42 -24.93 10.40
CA GLY A 444 -13.44 -23.93 10.06
C GLY A 444 -13.73 -22.93 11.19
N SER A 445 -12.80 -22.76 12.15
CA SER A 445 -13.02 -21.93 13.34
C SER A 445 -11.73 -21.24 13.81
N TYR A 446 -11.83 -19.98 14.21
CA TYR A 446 -10.71 -19.26 14.83
C TYR A 446 -10.34 -19.77 16.24
N LYS A 447 -11.16 -20.63 16.86
CA LYS A 447 -10.90 -21.23 18.19
C LYS A 447 -9.99 -22.46 18.10
N VAL A 448 -8.91 -22.37 17.34
CA VAL A 448 -7.92 -23.44 17.20
C VAL A 448 -7.03 -23.50 18.44
N LYS A 449 -6.90 -24.70 19.04
CA LYS A 449 -5.84 -24.99 20.01
C LYS A 449 -4.63 -25.58 19.30
N VAL A 450 -3.48 -24.90 19.40
CA VAL A 450 -2.19 -25.40 18.92
C VAL A 450 -1.50 -26.14 20.08
N LYS A 451 -1.34 -27.46 19.97
CA LYS A 451 -0.55 -28.24 20.93
C LYS A 451 0.92 -28.19 20.54
N PHE A 452 1.79 -27.93 21.51
CA PHE A 452 3.23 -27.83 21.27
C PHE A 452 3.83 -29.13 20.70
N SER A 453 3.41 -30.29 21.22
CA SER A 453 3.86 -31.60 20.71
C SER A 453 3.53 -31.83 19.24
N GLU A 454 2.33 -31.44 18.80
CA GLU A 454 1.93 -31.52 17.39
C GLU A 454 2.78 -30.60 16.52
N LEU A 455 3.08 -29.38 17.00
CA LEU A 455 3.94 -28.43 16.30
C LEU A 455 5.39 -28.94 16.17
N VAL A 456 5.94 -29.57 17.21
CA VAL A 456 7.31 -30.12 17.18
C VAL A 456 7.42 -31.27 16.20
N ILE A 457 6.52 -32.24 16.26
CA ILE A 457 6.47 -33.36 15.31
C ILE A 457 6.35 -32.82 13.88
N PHE A 458 5.49 -31.83 13.71
CA PHE A 458 5.26 -31.17 12.44
C PHE A 458 6.51 -30.45 11.88
N ALA A 459 7.26 -29.75 12.74
CA ALA A 459 8.52 -29.11 12.36
C ALA A 459 9.60 -30.15 12.01
N LEU A 460 9.76 -31.21 12.80
CA LEU A 460 10.73 -32.28 12.56
C LEU A 460 10.51 -33.00 11.23
N MET A 461 9.25 -33.27 10.87
CA MET A 461 8.92 -33.90 9.57
C MET A 461 9.25 -33.01 8.36
N SER A 462 9.36 -31.70 8.58
CA SER A 462 9.50 -30.70 7.51
C SER A 462 10.91 -30.09 7.45
N ILE A 463 11.73 -30.29 8.49
CA ILE A 463 13.03 -29.63 8.66
C ILE A 463 14.01 -29.93 7.52
N LEU A 464 14.05 -31.18 7.06
CA LEU A 464 14.94 -31.62 5.97
C LEU A 464 14.61 -30.96 4.63
N ASN A 465 13.36 -30.57 4.41
CA ASN A 465 12.91 -29.89 3.19
C ASN A 465 13.08 -28.36 3.29
N ILE A 466 13.01 -27.79 4.49
CA ILE A 466 12.95 -26.34 4.70
C ILE A 466 14.33 -25.74 5.01
N LEU A 467 15.17 -26.48 5.73
CA LEU A 467 16.52 -26.04 6.12
C LEU A 467 17.39 -25.63 4.92
N PRO A 468 17.45 -26.37 3.79
CA PRO A 468 18.27 -25.96 2.65
C PRO A 468 17.83 -24.61 2.05
N VAL A 469 16.52 -24.35 2.01
CA VAL A 469 15.97 -23.10 1.47
C VAL A 469 16.23 -21.94 2.42
N LEU A 470 16.12 -22.14 3.74
CA LEU A 470 16.49 -21.11 4.72
C LEU A 470 17.99 -20.82 4.71
N VAL A 471 18.83 -21.83 4.48
CA VAL A 471 20.27 -21.63 4.27
C VAL A 471 20.52 -20.84 2.99
N LEU A 472 19.81 -21.11 1.89
CA LEU A 472 19.90 -20.30 0.68
C LEU A 472 19.46 -18.85 0.91
N ILE A 473 18.41 -18.62 1.69
CA ILE A 473 18.01 -17.27 2.12
C ILE A 473 19.14 -16.62 2.92
N ALA A 474 19.70 -17.31 3.92
CA ALA A 474 20.81 -16.80 4.72
C ALA A 474 22.04 -16.46 3.86
N LEU A 475 22.40 -17.32 2.90
CA LEU A 475 23.47 -17.08 1.93
C LEU A 475 23.18 -15.89 0.99
N ALA A 476 21.92 -15.70 0.58
CA ALA A 476 21.51 -14.54 -0.20
C ALA A 476 21.65 -13.24 0.61
N LEU A 477 21.34 -13.27 1.91
CA LEU A 477 21.53 -12.13 2.82
C LEU A 477 23.02 -11.77 3.02
N ILE A 478 23.95 -12.71 2.81
CA ILE A 478 25.39 -12.48 2.89
C ILE A 478 25.94 -11.75 1.65
N LYS A 479 25.47 -12.10 0.44
CA LYS A 479 25.95 -11.46 -0.80
C LYS A 479 25.25 -10.11 -1.07
N SER A 480 26.02 -9.04 -0.93
CA SER A 480 25.60 -7.62 -0.98
C SER A 480 25.40 -7.02 -2.36
N ASN A 481 25.02 -7.79 -3.37
CA ASN A 481 24.74 -7.19 -4.68
C ASN A 481 23.24 -7.01 -4.85
N ILE A 482 22.85 -5.88 -5.46
CA ILE A 482 21.46 -5.52 -5.75
C ILE A 482 20.72 -6.63 -6.48
N LEU A 483 21.42 -7.37 -7.32
CA LEU A 483 20.89 -8.49 -8.10
C LEU A 483 20.41 -9.64 -7.20
N VAL A 484 21.09 -9.90 -6.08
CA VAL A 484 20.68 -10.93 -5.11
C VAL A 484 19.39 -10.52 -4.40
N TRP A 485 19.23 -9.24 -4.07
CA TRP A 485 18.02 -8.71 -3.45
C TRP A 485 16.83 -8.67 -4.42
N ILE A 486 17.05 -8.28 -5.68
CA ILE A 486 16.01 -8.32 -6.71
C ILE A 486 15.52 -9.76 -6.89
N LEU A 487 16.45 -10.72 -7.01
CA LEU A 487 16.10 -12.14 -7.07
C LEU A 487 15.34 -12.55 -5.80
N PHE A 488 15.81 -12.17 -4.61
CA PHE A 488 15.14 -12.47 -3.35
C PHE A 488 13.69 -11.96 -3.31
N LEU A 489 13.40 -10.77 -3.83
CA LEU A 489 12.03 -10.24 -3.89
C LEU A 489 11.10 -11.07 -4.79
N PHE A 490 11.61 -11.61 -5.90
CA PHE A 490 10.84 -12.51 -6.77
C PHE A 490 10.75 -13.94 -6.22
N PHE A 491 11.78 -14.42 -5.53
CA PHE A 491 11.84 -15.78 -5.00
C PHE A 491 11.14 -15.94 -3.65
N LEU A 492 11.11 -14.91 -2.80
CA LEU A 492 10.48 -14.97 -1.48
C LEU A 492 9.00 -15.42 -1.55
N PRO A 493 8.18 -14.91 -2.48
CA PRO A 493 6.85 -15.44 -2.76
C PRO A 493 6.80 -16.94 -3.04
N LEU A 494 7.69 -17.41 -3.91
CA LEU A 494 7.77 -18.79 -4.36
C LEU A 494 8.22 -19.70 -3.21
N VAL A 495 9.22 -19.27 -2.47
CA VAL A 495 9.76 -19.99 -1.31
C VAL A 495 8.71 -20.15 -0.22
N SER A 496 7.96 -19.08 0.10
CA SER A 496 6.92 -19.16 1.12
C SER A 496 5.77 -20.08 0.72
N LEU A 497 5.40 -20.09 -0.56
CA LEU A 497 4.41 -21.05 -1.08
C LEU A 497 4.95 -22.48 -1.05
N LEU A 498 6.21 -22.68 -1.45
CA LEU A 498 6.89 -23.96 -1.38
C LEU A 498 6.89 -24.52 0.04
N PHE A 499 7.22 -23.69 1.04
CA PHE A 499 7.16 -24.07 2.44
C PHE A 499 5.78 -24.56 2.83
N PHE A 500 4.71 -23.88 2.41
CA PHE A 500 3.36 -24.31 2.71
C PHE A 500 2.98 -25.64 2.04
N ILE A 501 3.39 -25.88 0.79
CA ILE A 501 3.09 -27.14 0.11
C ILE A 501 3.80 -28.31 0.81
N VAL A 502 5.10 -28.16 1.13
CA VAL A 502 5.86 -29.16 1.91
C VAL A 502 5.13 -29.48 3.21
N VAL A 503 4.74 -28.43 3.93
CA VAL A 503 4.03 -28.47 5.21
C VAL A 503 2.67 -29.17 5.11
N LYS A 504 1.86 -28.80 4.12
CA LYS A 504 0.48 -29.25 4.01
C LYS A 504 0.42 -30.69 3.52
N GLU A 505 1.21 -31.01 2.49
CA GLU A 505 1.13 -32.26 1.75
C GLU A 505 2.12 -33.33 2.20
N ARG A 506 3.14 -32.97 3.00
CA ARG A 506 4.19 -33.89 3.49
C ARG A 506 4.96 -34.59 2.36
N VAL A 507 5.24 -33.85 1.28
CA VAL A 507 6.00 -34.33 0.12
C VAL A 507 7.43 -33.77 0.11
N MET A 508 8.35 -34.49 -0.56
CA MET A 508 9.74 -34.05 -0.75
C MET A 508 9.84 -32.78 -1.62
N ILE A 509 10.90 -32.01 -1.42
CA ILE A 509 11.08 -30.70 -2.06
C ILE A 509 11.09 -30.73 -3.60
N PHE A 510 11.70 -31.73 -4.24
CA PHE A 510 11.73 -31.82 -5.71
C PHE A 510 10.33 -32.03 -6.31
N THR A 511 9.53 -32.91 -5.70
CA THR A 511 8.13 -33.13 -6.07
C THR A 511 7.31 -31.86 -5.82
N THR A 512 7.62 -31.15 -4.74
CA THR A 512 7.00 -29.85 -4.40
C THR A 512 7.25 -28.82 -5.48
N PHE A 513 8.48 -28.69 -5.99
CA PHE A 513 8.81 -27.74 -7.05
C PHE A 513 7.97 -27.96 -8.30
N LYS A 514 7.85 -29.20 -8.76
CA LYS A 514 7.04 -29.54 -9.95
C LYS A 514 5.57 -29.15 -9.74
N LYS A 515 5.03 -29.44 -8.55
CA LYS A 515 3.63 -29.12 -8.22
C LYS A 515 3.41 -27.61 -8.05
N MET A 516 4.31 -26.92 -7.37
CA MET A 516 4.29 -25.47 -7.22
C MET A 516 4.29 -24.78 -8.59
N ASN A 517 5.17 -25.23 -9.50
CA ASN A 517 5.22 -24.68 -10.85
C ASN A 517 3.90 -24.90 -11.60
N GLY A 518 3.29 -26.08 -11.45
CA GLY A 518 1.95 -26.35 -11.98
C GLY A 518 0.86 -25.44 -11.40
N LEU A 519 0.88 -25.19 -10.09
CA LEU A 519 -0.09 -24.32 -9.42
C LEU A 519 0.03 -22.84 -9.86
N ILE A 520 1.26 -22.37 -10.07
CA ILE A 520 1.55 -20.97 -10.40
C ILE A 520 1.43 -20.71 -11.91
N ALA A 521 1.60 -21.73 -12.75
CA ALA A 521 1.44 -21.60 -14.20
C ALA A 521 0.07 -20.99 -14.54
N GLY A 522 0.08 -19.87 -15.28
CA GLY A 522 -1.13 -19.11 -15.61
C GLY A 522 -1.70 -18.21 -14.50
N ASN A 523 -1.15 -18.24 -13.29
CA ASN A 523 -1.64 -17.50 -12.12
C ASN A 523 -0.57 -16.61 -11.44
N PHE A 524 0.58 -16.40 -12.09
CA PHE A 524 1.70 -15.64 -11.54
C PHE A 524 1.33 -14.21 -11.12
N SER A 525 0.40 -13.57 -11.82
CA SER A 525 -0.10 -12.22 -11.48
C SER A 525 -0.78 -12.15 -10.11
N ARG A 526 -1.40 -13.23 -9.64
CA ARG A 526 -2.01 -13.29 -8.29
C ARG A 526 -0.94 -13.38 -7.21
N VAL A 527 0.08 -14.21 -7.45
CA VAL A 527 1.27 -14.28 -6.59
C VAL A 527 1.87 -12.88 -6.49
N LEU A 528 2.30 -12.29 -7.62
CA LEU A 528 2.91 -10.96 -7.62
C LEU A 528 2.01 -9.88 -7.00
N GLY A 529 0.69 -9.93 -7.25
CA GLY A 529 -0.23 -8.93 -6.71
C GLY A 529 -0.34 -8.96 -5.19
N LEU A 530 -0.46 -10.15 -4.57
CA LEU A 530 -0.48 -10.26 -3.10
C LEU A 530 0.87 -9.80 -2.51
N TYR A 531 1.96 -10.39 -2.98
CA TYR A 531 3.28 -10.13 -2.41
C TYR A 531 3.77 -8.71 -2.71
N GLY A 532 3.33 -8.09 -3.80
CA GLY A 532 3.57 -6.68 -4.09
C GLY A 532 2.93 -5.75 -3.05
N VAL A 533 1.70 -6.03 -2.62
CA VAL A 533 1.05 -5.26 -1.53
C VAL A 533 1.78 -5.46 -0.20
N ILE A 534 2.16 -6.69 0.13
CA ILE A 534 2.92 -7.00 1.36
C ILE A 534 4.28 -6.32 1.34
N PHE A 535 4.95 -6.33 0.18
CA PHE A 535 6.22 -5.63 -0.02
C PHE A 535 6.06 -4.14 0.19
N LEU A 536 5.02 -3.50 -0.38
CA LEU A 536 4.77 -2.07 -0.18
C LEU A 536 4.55 -1.71 1.30
N LEU A 537 3.86 -2.56 2.07
CA LEU A 537 3.69 -2.38 3.51
C LEU A 537 5.01 -2.49 4.26
N GLY A 538 5.80 -3.53 3.97
CA GLY A 538 7.08 -3.73 4.61
C GLY A 538 8.10 -2.63 4.24
N PHE A 539 8.04 -2.19 2.99
CA PHE A 539 8.80 -1.06 2.48
C PHE A 539 8.41 0.24 3.20
N GLY A 540 7.11 0.54 3.33
CA GLY A 540 6.64 1.70 4.08
C GLY A 540 7.12 1.69 5.54
N TYR A 541 7.08 0.53 6.19
CA TYR A 541 7.62 0.36 7.54
C TYR A 541 9.13 0.66 7.59
N PHE A 542 9.90 0.07 6.69
CA PHE A 542 11.34 0.27 6.63
C PHE A 542 11.70 1.74 6.37
N MET A 543 11.00 2.40 5.44
CA MET A 543 11.17 3.83 5.17
C MET A 543 10.90 4.67 6.41
N ILE A 544 9.88 4.35 7.21
CA ILE A 544 9.60 5.05 8.47
C ILE A 544 10.79 4.91 9.43
N VAL A 545 11.23 3.66 9.67
CA VAL A 545 12.28 3.38 10.66
C VAL A 545 13.64 3.94 10.23
N CYS A 546 13.89 3.98 8.93
CA CYS A 546 15.15 4.46 8.36
C CYS A 546 15.05 5.90 7.85
N SER A 547 13.96 6.61 8.16
CA SER A 547 13.74 7.97 7.68
C SER A 547 14.62 8.98 8.42
N PRO A 548 14.93 10.12 7.77
CA PRO A 548 15.44 11.31 8.46
C PRO A 548 14.58 11.77 9.64
N MET A 549 13.33 11.31 9.75
CA MET A 549 12.45 11.65 10.87
C MET A 549 12.90 10.99 12.18
N ILE A 550 13.45 9.76 12.13
CA ILE A 550 14.03 9.12 13.32
C ILE A 550 15.33 9.83 13.68
N SER A 551 16.17 10.16 12.70
CA SER A 551 17.35 11.00 12.92
C SER A 551 16.97 12.31 13.61
N PHE A 552 15.99 13.03 13.07
CA PHE A 552 15.52 14.30 13.63
C PHE A 552 14.95 14.16 15.05
N LEU A 553 14.17 13.11 15.33
CA LEU A 553 13.68 12.85 16.69
C LEU A 553 14.85 12.66 17.66
N PHE A 554 15.88 11.95 17.21
CA PHE A 554 17.10 11.72 17.98
C PHE A 554 17.93 13.00 18.12
N ASP A 555 18.09 13.80 17.06
CA ASP A 555 18.76 15.10 17.09
C ASP A 555 18.06 16.06 18.06
N PHE A 556 16.72 16.06 18.07
CA PHE A 556 15.92 16.79 19.05
C PHE A 556 16.17 16.28 20.47
N LEU A 557 16.23 14.97 20.70
CA LEU A 557 16.59 14.41 22.01
C LEU A 557 18.02 14.81 22.42
N MET A 558 18.98 14.83 21.49
CA MET A 558 20.35 15.29 21.69
C MET A 558 20.42 16.73 22.20
N GLN A 559 19.58 17.61 21.65
CA GLN A 559 19.52 19.01 22.06
C GLN A 559 18.94 19.19 23.47
N ASN A 560 18.21 18.20 23.99
CA ASN A 560 17.51 18.29 25.27
C ASN A 560 18.07 17.35 26.37
N ILE A 561 18.95 16.41 26.01
CA ILE A 561 19.55 15.44 26.92
C ILE A 561 21.07 15.50 26.76
N THR A 562 21.78 15.78 27.85
CA THR A 562 23.25 15.71 27.90
C THR A 562 23.72 14.26 27.93
N LEU A 563 23.78 13.62 26.77
CA LEU A 563 24.45 12.34 26.57
C LEU A 563 25.81 12.59 25.92
N ASP A 564 26.81 11.80 26.30
CA ASP A 564 28.06 11.72 25.56
C ASP A 564 27.80 11.26 24.11
N PRO A 565 28.45 11.84 23.07
CA PRO A 565 28.15 11.52 21.68
C PRO A 565 28.24 10.02 21.34
N GLU A 566 29.15 9.27 21.98
CA GLU A 566 29.26 7.83 21.77
C GLU A 566 28.06 7.06 22.32
N MET A 567 27.62 7.40 23.55
CA MET A 567 26.45 6.79 24.17
C MET A 567 25.18 7.08 23.35
N PHE A 568 25.06 8.29 22.81
CA PHE A 568 23.95 8.68 21.97
C PHE A 568 23.92 7.88 20.66
N HIS A 569 25.05 7.79 19.96
CA HIS A 569 25.15 7.02 18.73
C HIS A 569 24.79 5.55 18.96
N MET A 570 25.28 4.98 20.07
CA MET A 570 24.91 3.63 20.46
C MET A 570 23.40 3.51 20.73
N ALA A 571 22.80 4.45 21.46
CA ALA A 571 21.36 4.45 21.71
C ALA A 571 20.54 4.53 20.41
N PHE A 572 20.95 5.36 19.45
CA PHE A 572 20.34 5.46 18.12
C PHE A 572 20.39 4.13 17.36
N VAL A 573 21.57 3.49 17.32
CA VAL A 573 21.76 2.19 16.66
C VAL A 573 20.88 1.12 17.30
N LEU A 574 20.86 1.04 18.64
CA LEU A 574 20.05 0.07 19.37
C LEU A 574 18.55 0.28 19.14
N PHE A 575 18.09 1.53 19.20
CA PHE A 575 16.69 1.88 18.97
C PHE A 575 16.27 1.56 17.53
N THR A 576 17.05 2.00 16.56
CA THR A 576 16.74 1.77 15.14
C THR A 576 16.73 0.27 14.83
N THR A 577 17.73 -0.47 15.32
CA THR A 577 17.80 -1.93 15.14
C THR A 577 16.61 -2.63 15.80
N PHE A 578 16.21 -2.20 17.00
CA PHE A 578 15.05 -2.74 17.70
C PHE A 578 13.79 -2.70 16.82
N PHE A 579 13.49 -1.53 16.23
CA PHE A 579 12.31 -1.40 15.37
C PHE A 579 12.48 -2.15 14.04
N ILE A 580 13.66 -2.14 13.42
CA ILE A 580 13.90 -2.91 12.19
C ILE A 580 13.60 -4.40 12.40
N VAL A 581 14.06 -4.97 13.51
CA VAL A 581 13.83 -6.39 13.84
C VAL A 581 12.35 -6.66 14.11
N ILE A 582 11.64 -5.76 14.82
CA ILE A 582 10.18 -5.88 15.01
C ILE A 582 9.45 -5.94 13.66
N GLY A 583 9.73 -4.98 12.78
CA GLY A 583 9.11 -4.92 11.47
C GLY A 583 9.36 -6.18 10.67
N PHE A 584 10.63 -6.59 10.59
CA PHE A 584 11.04 -7.77 9.85
C PHE A 584 10.27 -9.03 10.29
N VAL A 585 10.18 -9.26 11.60
CA VAL A 585 9.43 -10.39 12.18
C VAL A 585 7.94 -10.35 11.82
N LEU A 586 7.31 -9.18 11.98
CA LEU A 586 5.87 -9.01 11.73
C LEU A 586 5.52 -9.14 10.25
N ILE A 587 6.29 -8.49 9.37
CA ILE A 587 6.10 -8.53 7.91
C ILE A 587 6.30 -9.97 7.41
N TYR A 588 7.32 -10.67 7.91
CA TYR A 588 7.53 -12.05 7.54
C TYR A 588 6.38 -12.97 7.96
N ALA A 589 5.88 -12.83 9.20
CA ALA A 589 4.73 -13.59 9.65
C ALA A 589 3.48 -13.32 8.79
N PHE A 590 3.26 -12.06 8.39
CA PHE A 590 2.19 -11.67 7.47
C PHE A 590 2.36 -12.33 6.09
N LEU A 591 3.58 -12.33 5.57
CA LEU A 591 3.95 -12.93 4.29
C LEU A 591 3.70 -14.46 4.28
N MET A 592 4.10 -15.15 5.33
CA MET A 592 3.84 -16.58 5.50
C MET A 592 2.34 -16.86 5.62
N ALA A 593 1.58 -15.95 6.24
CA ALA A 593 0.14 -16.10 6.32
C ALA A 593 -0.55 -15.97 4.95
N GLY A 594 -0.13 -15.00 4.15
CA GLY A 594 -0.60 -14.82 2.78
C GLY A 594 -0.28 -16.03 1.90
N ALA A 595 0.92 -16.61 2.03
CA ALA A 595 1.33 -17.80 1.30
C ALA A 595 0.41 -19.00 1.56
N GLY A 596 0.08 -19.25 2.83
CA GLY A 596 -0.77 -20.37 3.23
C GLY A 596 -2.20 -20.26 2.70
N LEU A 597 -2.76 -19.05 2.65
CA LEU A 597 -4.10 -18.83 2.09
C LEU A 597 -4.08 -18.88 0.55
N LEU A 598 -3.04 -18.33 -0.07
CA LEU A 598 -2.87 -18.33 -1.53
C LEU A 598 -2.86 -19.75 -2.10
N TYR A 599 -2.23 -20.69 -1.40
CA TYR A 599 -2.22 -22.10 -1.79
C TYR A 599 -3.63 -22.65 -2.05
N TYR A 600 -4.59 -22.42 -1.15
CA TYR A 600 -5.95 -22.96 -1.30
C TYR A 600 -6.64 -22.38 -2.54
N THR A 601 -6.47 -21.08 -2.79
CA THR A 601 -6.98 -20.44 -4.01
C THR A 601 -6.34 -21.04 -5.27
N LEU A 602 -5.02 -21.27 -5.27
CA LEU A 602 -4.33 -21.86 -6.42
C LEU A 602 -4.77 -23.31 -6.68
N VAL A 603 -4.96 -24.10 -5.62
CA VAL A 603 -5.49 -25.47 -5.74
C VAL A 603 -6.90 -25.47 -6.31
N GLU A 604 -7.77 -24.56 -5.85
CA GLU A 604 -9.14 -24.44 -6.35
C GLU A 604 -9.20 -24.06 -7.84
N ILE A 605 -8.31 -23.17 -8.29
CA ILE A 605 -8.20 -22.79 -9.71
C ILE A 605 -7.77 -23.98 -10.58
N ASN A 606 -6.78 -24.75 -10.12
CA ASN A 606 -6.15 -25.78 -10.95
C ASN A 606 -6.91 -27.12 -10.94
N PHE A 607 -7.54 -27.47 -9.82
CA PHE A 607 -8.13 -28.80 -9.63
C PHE A 607 -9.62 -28.77 -9.28
N SER A 608 -10.16 -27.61 -8.91
CA SER A 608 -11.55 -27.40 -8.50
C SER A 608 -12.11 -28.49 -7.56
N PRO A 609 -11.39 -28.88 -6.48
CA PRO A 609 -11.83 -29.93 -5.58
C PRO A 609 -13.18 -29.61 -4.93
N ALA A 610 -13.47 -28.34 -4.60
CA ALA A 610 -14.76 -27.98 -4.03
C ALA A 610 -15.91 -28.19 -5.02
N LEU A 611 -15.69 -27.85 -6.31
CA LEU A 611 -16.66 -28.16 -7.37
C LEU A 611 -16.87 -29.67 -7.50
N MET A 612 -15.79 -30.45 -7.53
CA MET A 612 -15.86 -31.92 -7.63
C MET A 612 -16.56 -32.56 -6.43
N GLU A 613 -16.30 -32.08 -5.22
CA GLU A 613 -17.00 -32.50 -4.00
C GLU A 613 -18.48 -32.11 -4.06
N SER A 614 -18.78 -30.89 -4.52
CA SER A 614 -20.17 -30.46 -4.69
C SER A 614 -20.93 -31.34 -5.68
N ILE A 615 -20.31 -31.72 -6.80
CA ILE A 615 -20.86 -32.63 -7.81
C ILE A 615 -21.09 -34.03 -7.23
N ARG A 616 -20.14 -34.57 -6.47
CA ARG A 616 -20.30 -35.88 -5.79
C ARG A 616 -21.46 -35.87 -4.79
N ASN A 617 -21.67 -34.75 -4.12
CA ASN A 617 -22.74 -34.56 -3.16
C ASN A 617 -24.11 -34.24 -3.79
N ILE A 618 -24.19 -34.12 -5.13
CA ILE A 618 -25.46 -34.01 -5.86
C ILE A 618 -26.21 -35.35 -5.75
N GLY A 619 -27.16 -35.43 -4.83
CA GLY A 619 -28.00 -36.60 -4.59
C GLY A 619 -27.98 -37.11 -3.15
N GLU A 620 -26.89 -36.90 -2.40
CA GLU A 620 -26.78 -37.38 -1.01
C GLU A 620 -27.47 -36.47 0.01
N LYS A 621 -27.56 -35.16 -0.25
CA LYS A 621 -28.30 -34.21 0.62
C LYS A 621 -29.78 -34.56 0.84
N LYS A 622 -30.36 -35.45 0.02
CA LYS A 622 -31.74 -35.95 0.20
C LYS A 622 -31.88 -37.12 1.19
N LYS A 623 -30.80 -37.83 1.56
CA LYS A 623 -30.89 -38.99 2.48
C LYS A 623 -30.80 -38.62 3.95
N ASN A 624 -30.12 -37.54 4.32
CA ASN A 624 -29.89 -37.18 5.73
C ASN A 624 -30.85 -36.10 6.27
N GLY A 625 -31.90 -35.75 5.52
CA GLY A 625 -32.97 -34.81 5.94
C GLY A 625 -34.21 -35.46 6.56
N LYS A 626 -34.13 -36.75 6.93
CA LYS A 626 -35.13 -37.42 7.78
C LYS A 626 -34.41 -38.05 8.97
N LYS A 627 -34.18 -37.25 10.01
CA LYS A 627 -34.23 -37.65 11.41
C LYS A 627 -34.44 -36.43 12.28
#